data_AF-A0A924M2B5-F1
#
_entry.id   AF-A0A924M2B5-F1
#
_cell.length_a   1.000
_cell.length_b   1.000
_cell.length_c   1.000
_cell.angle_alpha   90.00
_cell.angle_beta   90.00
_cell.angle_gamma   90.00
#
_symmetry.space_group_name_H-M   'P 1'
#
loop_
_entity.id
_entity.type
_entity.pdbx_description
1 polymer ?
#
loop_
_entity_poly.entity_id
_entity_poly.type
_entity_poly.pdbx_seq_one_letter_code
_entity_poly.pdbx_strand_id
1 'polypeptide(L)'
;MSVRWLALYSGKDPHPRMFDSLERALAYLERFERLPEEVLDSFALKLMGMGEATVAPPEAKQGYHLIYTDVQRQAKRDAEKGAREDTEQASARG
;
A
#
# COMPACT_ATOMS: atom_id res chain seq x y z
N MET A 1 -1.34 -13.36 -19.69
CA MET A 1 -0.83 -12.07 -19.15
C MET A 1 -1.43 -11.89 -17.77
N SER A 2 -0.60 -11.91 -16.71
CA SER A 2 -1.08 -11.62 -15.36
C SER A 2 -1.20 -10.11 -15.20
N VAL A 3 -2.39 -9.63 -14.80
CA VAL A 3 -2.60 -8.22 -14.45
C VAL A 3 -1.97 -7.99 -13.09
N ARG A 4 -0.93 -7.14 -13.03
CA ARG A 4 -0.21 -6.83 -11.80
C ARG A 4 -0.84 -5.60 -11.17
N TRP A 5 -1.41 -5.76 -9.99
CA TRP A 5 -2.05 -4.67 -9.25
C TRP A 5 -1.06 -3.98 -8.33
N LEU A 6 -1.40 -2.76 -7.93
CA LEU A 6 -0.67 -1.99 -6.93
C LEU A 6 -1.57 -1.76 -5.71
N ALA A 7 -1.08 -2.17 -4.55
CA ALA A 7 -1.76 -1.94 -3.27
C ALA A 7 -1.08 -0.80 -2.53
N LEU A 8 -1.81 0.29 -2.28
CA LEU A 8 -1.37 1.44 -1.49
C LEU A 8 -1.94 1.35 -0.08
N TYR A 9 -1.07 1.20 0.90
CA TYR A 9 -1.38 1.30 2.31
C TYR A 9 -1.07 2.71 2.83
N SER A 10 -1.97 3.30 3.59
CA SER A 10 -1.80 4.63 4.19
C SER A 10 -1.96 4.59 5.70
N GLY A 11 -0.85 4.82 6.41
CA GLY A 11 -0.82 4.92 7.87
C GLY A 11 -1.40 3.68 8.55
N LYS A 12 -2.54 3.88 9.24
CA LYS A 12 -3.24 2.84 10.00
C LYS A 12 -4.41 2.20 9.24
N ASP A 13 -4.69 2.61 8.00
CA ASP A 13 -5.80 2.03 7.22
C ASP A 13 -5.50 0.55 6.92
N PRO A 14 -6.32 -0.40 7.41
CA PRO A 14 -6.08 -1.80 7.14
C PRO A 14 -6.40 -2.21 5.70
N HIS A 15 -7.17 -1.41 4.95
CA HIS A 15 -7.61 -1.71 3.59
C HIS A 15 -6.78 -0.95 2.56
N PRO A 16 -5.95 -1.63 1.75
CA PRO A 16 -5.17 -0.94 0.74
C PRO A 16 -6.06 -0.38 -0.37
N ARG A 17 -5.72 0.81 -0.84
CA ARG A 17 -6.29 1.36 -2.06
C ARG A 17 -5.62 0.68 -3.26
N MET A 18 -6.43 0.11 -4.14
CA MET A 18 -5.94 -0.65 -5.28
C MET A 18 -5.83 0.21 -6.54
N PHE A 19 -4.73 0.06 -7.28
CA PHE A 19 -4.48 0.71 -8.56
C PHE A 19 -4.10 -0.33 -9.61
N ASP A 20 -4.53 -0.08 -10.85
CA ASP A 20 -4.21 -0.92 -12.02
C ASP A 20 -2.86 -0.54 -12.68
N SER A 21 -2.28 0.59 -12.29
CA SER A 21 -1.10 1.19 -12.92
C SER A 21 -0.37 2.12 -11.96
N LEU A 22 0.95 2.27 -12.20
CA LEU A 22 1.81 3.14 -11.40
C LEU A 22 1.41 4.60 -11.56
N GLU A 23 1.15 5.05 -12.78
CA GLU A 23 0.77 6.44 -13.08
C GLU A 23 -0.47 6.88 -12.30
N ARG A 24 -1.49 6.02 -12.19
CA ARG A 24 -2.69 6.33 -11.40
C ARG A 24 -2.42 6.39 -9.90
N ALA A 25 -1.54 5.53 -9.39
CA ALA A 25 -1.13 5.57 -7.99
C ALA A 25 -0.37 6.87 -7.67
N LEU A 26 0.58 7.27 -8.52
CA LEU A 26 1.34 8.50 -8.35
C LEU A 26 0.46 9.74 -8.47
N ALA A 27 -0.43 9.79 -9.48
CA ALA A 27 -1.37 10.90 -9.64
C ALA A 27 -2.32 11.04 -8.43
N TYR A 28 -2.70 9.93 -7.79
CA TYR A 28 -3.47 9.97 -6.55
C TYR A 28 -2.64 10.58 -5.40
N LEU A 29 -1.41 10.11 -5.22
CA LEU A 29 -0.50 10.57 -4.17
C LEU A 29 -0.13 12.05 -4.33
N GLU A 30 0.06 12.51 -5.56
CA GLU A 30 0.26 13.91 -5.90
C GLU A 30 -0.98 14.75 -5.58
N ARG A 31 -2.15 14.34 -6.09
CA ARG A 31 -3.36 15.18 -6.03
C ARG A 31 -4.02 15.21 -4.66
N PHE A 32 -4.15 14.05 -4.03
CA PHE A 32 -4.92 13.90 -2.79
C PHE A 32 -4.03 13.96 -1.55
N GLU A 33 -2.88 13.29 -1.58
CA GLU A 33 -1.96 13.30 -0.45
C GLU A 33 -1.00 14.51 -0.48
N ARG A 34 -0.86 15.16 -1.64
CA ARG A 34 0.00 16.34 -1.89
C ARG A 34 1.47 16.05 -1.63
N LEU A 35 1.92 14.88 -2.07
CA LEU A 35 3.33 14.51 -2.03
C LEU A 35 4.11 15.33 -3.07
N PRO A 36 5.31 15.86 -2.72
CA PRO A 36 6.16 16.56 -3.68
C PRO A 36 6.60 15.65 -4.83
N GLU A 37 6.78 16.23 -6.02
CA GLU A 37 7.19 15.50 -7.23
C GLU A 37 8.50 14.72 -7.03
N GLU A 38 9.51 15.34 -6.42
CA GLU A 38 10.81 14.70 -6.13
C GLU A 38 10.67 13.44 -5.24
N VAL A 39 9.69 13.46 -4.33
CA VAL A 39 9.37 12.34 -3.46
C VAL A 39 8.70 11.24 -4.28
N LEU A 40 7.76 11.59 -5.16
CA LEU A 40 7.07 10.66 -6.06
C LEU A 40 8.03 9.99 -7.05
N ASP A 41 9.00 10.72 -7.60
CA ASP A 41 10.04 10.19 -8.48
C ASP A 41 10.89 9.14 -7.77
N SER A 42 11.36 9.48 -6.56
CA SER A 42 12.10 8.55 -5.70
C SER A 42 11.26 7.32 -5.34
N PHE A 43 9.95 7.51 -5.13
CA PHE A 43 8.99 6.47 -4.80
C PHE A 43 8.79 5.50 -5.97
N ALA A 44 8.64 6.04 -7.18
CA ALA A 44 8.51 5.29 -8.41
C ALA A 44 9.78 4.47 -8.72
N LEU A 45 10.96 5.07 -8.57
CA LEU A 45 12.24 4.41 -8.81
C LEU A 45 12.42 3.20 -7.89
N LYS A 46 12.13 3.36 -6.59
CA LYS A 46 12.20 2.28 -5.59
C LYS A 46 11.22 1.16 -5.93
N LEU A 47 9.98 1.50 -6.27
CA LEU A 47 8.95 0.53 -6.61
C LEU A 47 9.33 -0.29 -7.85
N MET A 48 9.89 0.35 -8.89
CA MET A 48 10.35 -0.35 -10.10
C MET A 48 11.54 -1.27 -9.83
N GLY A 49 12.46 -0.86 -8.94
CA GLY A 49 13.66 -1.64 -8.62
C GLY A 49 13.43 -2.80 -7.65
N MET A 50 12.59 -2.59 -6.63
CA MET A 50 12.41 -3.54 -5.50
C MET A 50 11.04 -4.23 -5.50
N GLY A 51 10.08 -3.74 -6.30
CA GLY A 51 8.71 -4.25 -6.30
C GLY A 51 7.82 -3.65 -5.21
N GLU A 52 8.39 -2.83 -4.32
CA GLU A 52 7.71 -2.08 -3.27
C GLU A 52 8.43 -0.76 -2.95
N ALA A 53 7.72 0.19 -2.35
CA ALA A 53 8.28 1.45 -1.89
C ALA A 53 7.54 1.96 -0.64
N THR A 54 8.28 2.60 0.28
CA THR A 54 7.72 3.29 1.46
C THR A 54 8.22 4.74 1.56
N VAL A 55 7.30 5.65 1.87
CA VAL A 55 7.56 7.06 2.20
C VAL A 55 6.87 7.37 3.52
N ALA A 56 7.49 8.18 4.37
CA ALA A 56 7.00 8.50 5.72
C ALA A 56 7.37 9.96 6.05
N PRO A 57 7.00 10.47 7.24
CA PRO A 57 7.53 11.75 7.70
C PRO A 57 9.07 11.73 7.80
N PRO A 58 9.76 12.84 7.49
CA PRO A 58 9.22 14.19 7.20
C PRO A 58 8.75 14.44 5.76
N GLU A 59 8.98 13.53 4.82
CA GLU A 59 8.67 13.73 3.39
C GLU A 59 7.17 13.64 3.07
N ALA A 60 6.42 12.99 3.96
CA ALA A 60 4.99 12.78 3.85
C ALA A 60 4.27 13.11 5.16
N LYS A 61 2.96 13.40 5.10
CA LYS A 61 2.13 13.62 6.29
C LYS A 61 2.01 12.37 7.17
N GLN A 62 2.12 11.19 6.57
CA GLN A 62 2.03 9.89 7.20
C GLN A 62 2.80 8.85 6.38
N GLY A 63 2.90 7.62 6.87
CA GLY A 63 3.48 6.51 6.13
C GLY A 63 2.60 6.09 4.95
N TYR A 64 3.15 6.03 3.75
CA TYR A 64 2.53 5.38 2.59
C TYR A 64 3.42 4.26 2.11
N HIS A 65 2.83 3.09 1.88
CA HIS A 65 3.53 1.92 1.37
C HIS A 65 2.82 1.39 0.14
N LEU A 66 3.55 1.28 -0.96
CA LEU A 66 3.03 0.85 -2.26
C LEU A 66 3.76 -0.43 -2.68
N ILE A 67 3.02 -1.47 -3.05
CA ILE A 67 3.59 -2.78 -3.41
C ILE A 67 2.88 -3.38 -4.63
N TYR A 68 3.65 -3.98 -5.54
CA TYR A 68 3.07 -4.82 -6.60
C TYR A 68 2.54 -6.11 -6.00
N THR A 69 1.26 -6.36 -6.21
CA THR A 69 0.58 -7.56 -5.74
C THR A 69 -0.09 -8.28 -6.92
N ASP A 70 0.04 -9.60 -6.93
CA ASP A 70 -0.86 -10.44 -7.73
C ASP A 70 -2.17 -10.57 -6.97
N VAL A 71 -3.30 -10.50 -7.66
CA VAL A 71 -4.68 -10.57 -7.07
C VAL A 71 -4.81 -11.70 -6.04
N GLN A 72 -4.13 -12.83 -6.28
CA GLN A 72 -4.16 -13.99 -5.40
C GLN A 72 -3.36 -13.83 -4.09
N ARG A 73 -2.26 -13.07 -4.08
CA ARG A 73 -1.51 -12.77 -2.85
C ARG A 73 -2.24 -11.77 -1.96
N GLN A 74 -2.97 -10.83 -2.56
CA GLN A 74 -3.75 -9.85 -1.79
C GLN A 74 -4.90 -10.53 -1.06
N ALA A 75 -5.70 -11.33 -1.77
CA ALA A 75 -6.79 -12.11 -1.16
C ALA A 75 -6.30 -13.03 -0.03
N LYS A 76 -5.12 -13.64 -0.19
CA LYS A 76 -4.50 -14.48 0.86
C LYS A 76 -4.06 -13.66 2.08
N ARG A 77 -3.44 -12.49 1.87
CA ARG A 77 -2.99 -11.63 2.98
C ARG A 77 -4.16 -11.01 3.75
N ASP A 78 -5.20 -10.58 3.05
CA ASP A 78 -6.39 -10.01 3.70
C ASP A 78 -7.12 -11.10 4.51
N ALA A 79 -7.18 -12.34 4.00
CA ALA A 79 -7.71 -13.48 4.75
C ALA A 79 -6.85 -13.85 5.97
N GLU A 80 -5.52 -13.82 5.85
CA GLU A 80 -4.59 -14.10 6.96
C GLU A 80 -4.61 -12.98 8.03
N LYS A 81 -4.85 -11.72 7.63
CA LYS A 81 -4.92 -10.58 8.55
C LYS A 81 -6.25 -10.56 9.33
N GLY A 82 -7.38 -10.80 8.67
CA GLY A 82 -8.68 -10.94 9.34
C GLY A 82 -8.70 -12.09 10.36
N ALA A 83 -8.08 -13.23 10.01
CA ALA A 83 -7.98 -14.37 10.92
C ALA A 83 -7.19 -14.07 12.21
N ARG A 84 -6.18 -13.18 12.15
CA ARG A 84 -5.43 -12.75 13.35
C ARG A 84 -6.24 -11.81 14.22
N GLU A 85 -6.95 -10.85 13.63
CA GLU A 85 -7.79 -9.89 14.35
C GLU A 85 -8.98 -10.58 15.06
N ASP A 86 -9.54 -11.64 14.48
CA ASP A 86 -10.60 -12.45 15.10
C ASP A 86 -10.08 -13.28 16.28
N THR A 87 -8.85 -13.82 16.16
CA THR A 87 -8.22 -14.62 17.23
C THR A 87 -7.88 -13.75 18.44
N GLU A 88 -7.41 -12.52 18.21
CA GLU A 88 -7.06 -11.57 19.26
C GLU A 88 -8.30 -11.06 20.00
N GLN A 89 -9.41 -10.83 19.29
CA GLN A 89 -10.70 -10.47 19.89
C GLN A 89 -11.34 -11.62 20.69
N ALA A 90 -11.15 -12.87 20.27
CA ALA A 90 -11.63 -14.05 20.98
C ALA A 90 -10.89 -14.26 22.32
N SER A 91 -9.58 -14.02 22.36
CA SER A 91 -8.78 -14.12 23.59
C SER A 91 -9.03 -12.98 24.59
N ALA A 92 -9.48 -11.80 24.15
CA ALA A 92 -9.77 -10.67 25.04
C ALA A 92 -11.13 -10.76 25.76
N ARG A 93 -11.99 -11.71 25.38
CA ARG A 93 -13.33 -11.92 25.97
C ARG A 93 -13.43 -13.17 26.87
N GLY A 94 -12.33 -13.89 27.07
CA GLY A 94 -12.25 -15.11 27.88
C GLY A 94 -11.73 -14.88 29.29
#